data_AF-A0A9X4L658-F1
#
_entry.id   AF-A0A9X4L658-F1
#
_cell.length_a   1.000
_cell.length_b   1.000
_cell.length_c   1.000
_cell.angle_alpha   90.00
_cell.angle_beta   90.00
_cell.angle_gamma   90.00
#
_symmetry.space_group_name_H-M   'P 1'
#
loop_
_entity.id
_entity.type
_entity.pdbx_description
1 polymer ?
#
loop_
_entity_poly.entity_id
_entity_poly.type
_entity_poly.pdbx_seq_one_letter_code
_entity_poly.pdbx_strand_id
1 'polypeptide(L)'
;MKRYLICYTLMLFVLSSLLSTTAAAAPIVASVNADKIKDVVSVSSSTYSVMGDVPLDILNEVKKRGKKIKRVAKELQTESSRHYQVDDGSMIAEYFSGTPFYQDENGAWHDVDTTITDLDSLDLTKLQASKDARGSLNRQKTSRAKVSGFGAPQVPFGVVIPKDYSQGYQIEKSASQLKLIPMGASSVIGTVYKSNGVKYENVWDDTDVILSVLNDGLKEDIILKKLKLTF
;
A
#
# COMPACT_ATOMS: atom_id res chain seq x y z
N MET A 1 -13.44 -4.44 58.36
CA MET A 1 -13.39 -4.15 56.91
C MET A 1 -13.25 -2.65 56.70
N LYS A 2 -12.39 -2.32 55.73
CA LYS A 2 -11.93 -1.03 55.18
C LYS A 2 -12.53 0.28 55.71
N ARG A 3 -11.61 1.14 56.19
CA ARG A 3 -11.78 2.55 56.59
C ARG A 3 -12.00 3.43 55.35
N TYR A 4 -12.93 4.37 55.40
CA TYR A 4 -12.97 5.54 54.52
C TYR A 4 -12.93 6.79 55.39
N LEU A 5 -11.82 7.53 55.29
CA LEU A 5 -11.63 8.84 55.91
C LEU A 5 -11.74 9.86 54.78
N ILE A 6 -12.87 10.57 54.71
CA ILE A 6 -13.07 11.73 53.86
C ILE A 6 -12.78 12.94 54.76
N CYS A 7 -11.72 13.68 54.45
CA CYS A 7 -11.43 14.96 55.10
C CYS A 7 -11.10 15.95 53.99
N TYR A 8 -12.11 16.71 53.56
CA TYR A 8 -11.95 17.88 52.69
C TYR A 8 -11.59 19.07 53.58
N THR A 9 -10.32 19.42 53.67
CA THR A 9 -9.91 20.71 54.22
C THR A 9 -10.08 21.78 53.15
N LEU A 10 -11.15 22.55 53.33
CA LEU A 10 -11.43 23.82 52.69
C LEU A 10 -10.40 24.85 53.18
N MET A 11 -9.51 25.35 52.32
CA MET A 11 -8.73 26.54 52.64
C MET A 11 -8.78 27.51 51.46
N LEU A 12 -9.67 28.50 51.62
CA LEU A 12 -9.68 29.75 50.88
C LEU A 12 -8.33 30.46 51.10
N PHE A 13 -7.62 30.81 50.03
CA PHE A 13 -6.69 31.94 50.06
C PHE A 13 -6.94 32.83 48.85
N VAL A 14 -7.08 34.11 49.18
CA VAL A 14 -7.53 35.22 48.35
C VAL A 14 -6.32 35.90 47.70
N LEU A 15 -6.49 36.24 46.41
CA LEU A 15 -5.94 37.32 45.59
C LEU A 15 -4.53 37.90 45.80
N SER A 16 -4.01 38.38 44.66
CA SER A 16 -2.81 39.20 44.38
C SER A 16 -1.57 38.36 44.04
N SER A 17 -0.80 38.61 42.98
CA SER A 17 -0.66 39.76 42.09
C SER A 17 -0.05 39.33 40.75
N LEU A 18 -0.29 40.20 39.76
CA LEU A 18 0.29 40.24 38.42
C LEU A 18 1.83 40.23 38.38
N LEU A 19 2.36 39.78 37.22
CA LEU A 19 3.74 39.79 36.69
C LEU A 19 4.59 38.52 36.90
N SER A 20 4.83 37.80 35.79
CA SER A 20 6.09 37.10 35.45
C SER A 20 6.06 36.74 33.96
N THR A 21 6.67 37.57 33.11
CA THR A 21 7.86 37.26 32.30
C THR A 21 7.78 36.02 31.41
N THR A 22 7.84 36.30 30.11
CA THR A 22 8.14 35.38 29.01
C THR A 22 9.35 34.50 29.34
N ALA A 23 9.13 33.19 29.46
CA ALA A 23 10.19 32.20 29.36
C ALA A 23 10.05 31.49 28.01
N ALA A 24 10.97 31.78 27.10
CA ALA A 24 11.16 31.02 25.89
C ALA A 24 11.46 29.57 26.25
N ALA A 25 10.62 28.64 25.79
CA ALA A 25 10.94 27.23 25.81
C ALA A 25 12.13 27.00 24.89
N ALA A 26 13.30 26.71 25.47
CA ALA A 26 14.45 26.23 24.73
C ALA A 26 14.10 24.89 24.06
N PRO A 27 14.35 24.71 22.76
CA PRO A 27 14.17 23.41 22.12
C PRO A 27 15.21 22.44 22.69
N ILE A 28 14.74 21.28 23.16
CA ILE A 28 15.58 20.11 23.41
C ILE A 28 16.07 19.64 22.03
N VAL A 29 17.30 20.02 21.68
CA VAL A 29 18.04 19.45 20.56
C VAL A 29 18.52 18.07 21.01
N ALA A 30 17.78 17.03 20.67
CA ALA A 30 18.35 15.69 20.58
C ALA A 30 19.26 15.69 19.35
N SER A 31 20.57 15.85 19.58
CA SER A 31 21.60 15.75 18.55
C SER A 31 21.74 14.31 18.08
N VAL A 32 20.92 13.92 17.12
CA VAL A 32 21.28 12.82 16.22
C VAL A 32 22.32 13.38 15.26
N ASN A 33 23.50 12.76 15.26
CA ASN A 33 24.67 13.20 14.50
C ASN A 33 24.36 13.19 12.99
N ALA A 34 23.96 14.34 12.46
CA ALA A 34 23.44 14.55 11.10
C ALA A 34 24.55 14.76 10.04
N ASP A 35 25.81 14.50 10.37
CA ASP A 35 26.96 14.79 9.51
C ASP A 35 27.25 13.74 8.41
N LYS A 36 26.30 12.84 8.13
CA LYS A 36 26.47 11.80 7.09
C LYS A 36 25.29 11.56 6.15
N ILE A 37 24.36 12.51 6.03
CA ILE A 37 23.32 12.46 4.99
C ILE A 37 23.54 13.66 4.06
N LYS A 38 24.44 13.50 3.09
CA LYS A 38 24.61 14.46 1.99
C LYS A 38 23.67 14.13 0.85
N ASP A 39 22.77 15.07 0.62
CA ASP A 39 22.09 15.46 -0.61
C ASP A 39 21.16 14.47 -1.34
N VAL A 40 19.93 14.97 -1.41
CA VAL A 40 18.80 14.66 -2.30
C VAL A 40 19.24 14.63 -3.76
N VAL A 41 18.83 13.59 -4.50
CA VAL A 41 18.96 13.56 -5.96
C VAL A 41 17.65 13.08 -6.61
N SER A 42 17.09 14.00 -7.40
CA SER A 42 16.18 13.92 -8.55
C SER A 42 15.23 12.72 -8.72
N VAL A 43 13.94 13.04 -8.83
CA VAL A 43 12.91 12.21 -9.48
C VAL A 43 13.28 12.03 -10.95
N SER A 44 13.65 10.82 -11.36
CA SER A 44 13.89 10.46 -12.77
C SER A 44 13.16 9.15 -13.09
N SER A 45 12.53 9.08 -14.27
CA SER A 45 11.90 7.85 -14.78
C SER A 45 13.00 6.84 -15.10
N SER A 46 13.29 5.93 -14.17
CA SER A 46 14.48 5.10 -14.25
C SER A 46 14.31 3.91 -15.22
N THR A 47 15.18 3.88 -16.23
CA THR A 47 15.50 2.66 -16.97
C THR A 47 16.42 1.79 -16.11
N TYR A 48 16.07 0.51 -15.92
CA TYR A 48 16.83 -0.45 -15.12
C TYR A 48 17.98 -1.08 -15.93
N SER A 49 19.07 -1.47 -15.24
CA SER A 49 20.15 -2.22 -15.88
C SER A 49 19.83 -3.72 -15.99
N VAL A 50 20.36 -4.38 -17.02
CA VAL A 50 20.20 -5.83 -17.29
C VAL A 50 20.79 -6.73 -16.18
N MET A 51 21.51 -6.15 -15.20
CA MET A 51 22.18 -6.89 -14.11
C MET A 51 21.55 -6.73 -12.71
N GLY A 52 20.30 -6.28 -12.63
CA GLY A 52 19.51 -6.41 -11.41
C GLY A 52 19.28 -5.11 -10.66
N ASP A 53 18.03 -4.95 -10.21
CA ASP A 53 17.44 -4.15 -9.12
C ASP A 53 17.90 -2.72 -8.84
N VAL A 54 18.88 -2.17 -9.56
CA VAL A 54 19.43 -0.83 -9.37
C VAL A 54 19.15 0.03 -10.61
N PRO A 55 18.47 1.18 -10.44
CA PRO A 55 18.32 2.21 -11.46
C PRO A 55 19.63 2.68 -12.09
N LEU A 56 19.61 2.98 -13.40
CA LEU A 56 20.80 3.45 -14.11
C LEU A 56 21.33 4.80 -13.63
N ASP A 57 20.46 5.71 -13.21
CA ASP A 57 20.82 7.00 -12.61
C ASP A 57 21.61 6.82 -11.31
N ILE A 58 21.16 5.93 -10.42
CA ILE A 58 21.89 5.56 -9.20
C ILE A 58 23.25 4.93 -9.55
N LEU A 59 23.29 4.00 -10.51
CA LEU A 59 24.54 3.39 -10.95
C LEU A 59 25.52 4.41 -11.53
N ASN A 60 25.03 5.35 -12.33
CA ASN A 60 25.85 6.39 -12.95
C ASN A 60 26.37 7.37 -11.90
N GLU A 61 25.55 7.76 -10.93
CA GLU A 61 25.95 8.65 -9.83
C GLU A 61 27.04 8.03 -8.96
N VAL A 62 26.89 6.75 -8.61
CA VAL A 62 27.89 6.00 -7.84
C VAL A 62 29.19 5.83 -8.64
N LYS A 63 29.09 5.55 -9.94
CA LYS A 63 30.26 5.46 -10.83
C LYS A 63 31.00 6.78 -10.99
N LYS A 64 30.30 7.93 -11.08
CA LYS A 64 30.94 9.27 -11.12
C LYS A 64 31.81 9.54 -9.89
N ARG A 65 31.43 8.97 -8.75
CA ARG A 65 32.19 9.05 -7.48
C ARG A 65 33.35 8.04 -7.41
N GLY A 66 33.56 7.22 -8.46
CA GLY A 66 34.55 6.15 -8.48
C GLY A 66 34.20 4.99 -7.55
N LYS A 67 32.92 4.81 -7.22
CA LYS A 67 32.41 3.81 -6.28
C LYS A 67 31.56 2.75 -6.99
N LYS A 68 31.14 1.72 -6.24
CA LYS A 68 30.22 0.68 -6.70
C LYS A 68 29.15 0.40 -5.66
N ILE A 69 27.96 0.00 -6.12
CA ILE A 69 26.93 -0.56 -5.24
C ILE A 69 27.42 -1.93 -4.76
N LYS A 70 27.43 -2.11 -3.44
CA LYS A 70 27.80 -3.38 -2.78
C LYS A 70 26.61 -4.32 -2.68
N ARG A 71 25.44 -3.82 -2.26
CA ARG A 71 24.20 -4.60 -2.11
C ARG A 71 22.95 -3.70 -1.98
N VAL A 72 21.79 -4.31 -2.18
CA VAL A 72 20.51 -3.77 -1.70
C VAL A 72 20.39 -4.04 -0.19
N ALA A 73 20.08 -3.01 0.58
CA ALA A 73 19.85 -3.08 2.02
C ALA A 73 18.37 -3.37 2.31
N LYS A 74 17.94 -4.62 2.09
CA LYS A 74 16.54 -5.06 2.28
C LYS A 74 16.02 -4.79 3.70
N GLU A 75 16.90 -4.79 4.68
CA GLU A 75 16.59 -4.47 6.07
C GLU A 75 16.14 -3.02 6.30
N LEU A 76 16.42 -2.12 5.34
CA LEU A 76 15.98 -0.72 5.37
C LEU A 76 14.84 -0.46 4.38
N GLN A 77 14.37 -1.47 3.66
CA GLN A 77 13.29 -1.30 2.68
C GLN A 77 11.97 -0.92 3.37
N THR A 78 11.16 -0.10 2.71
CA THR A 78 9.81 0.27 3.15
C THR A 78 8.82 0.06 2.00
N GLU A 79 7.53 0.35 2.21
CA GLU A 79 6.49 0.25 1.17
C GLU A 79 6.80 1.12 -0.07
N SER A 80 7.54 2.22 0.12
CA SER A 80 7.80 3.25 -0.90
C SER A 80 9.27 3.62 -1.04
N SER A 81 10.20 2.85 -0.47
CA SER A 81 11.63 3.13 -0.63
C SER A 81 12.50 1.89 -0.69
N ARG A 82 13.58 1.99 -1.48
CA ARG A 82 14.62 0.97 -1.61
C ARG A 82 15.96 1.61 -1.28
N HIS A 83 16.79 0.89 -0.52
CA HIS A 83 18.07 1.40 -0.06
C HIS A 83 19.23 0.56 -0.61
N TYR A 84 20.33 1.23 -0.94
CA TYR A 84 21.53 0.61 -1.50
C TYR A 84 22.73 0.97 -0.65
N GLN A 85 23.54 -0.02 -0.31
CA GLN A 85 24.82 0.18 0.36
C GLN A 85 25.92 0.28 -0.69
N VAL A 86 26.70 1.36 -0.63
CA VAL A 86 27.89 1.59 -1.45
C VAL A 86 29.09 0.85 -0.84
N ASP A 87 30.10 0.52 -1.63
CA ASP A 87 31.33 -0.15 -1.19
C ASP A 87 32.11 0.60 -0.08
N ASP A 88 32.00 1.92 -0.02
CA ASP A 88 32.54 2.77 1.04
C ASP A 88 31.70 2.84 2.33
N GLY A 89 30.57 2.10 2.36
CA GLY A 89 29.65 2.03 3.50
C GLY A 89 28.60 3.14 3.55
N SER A 90 28.60 4.10 2.62
CA SER A 90 27.52 5.07 2.49
C SER A 90 26.23 4.43 1.96
N MET A 91 25.11 5.14 2.12
CA MET A 91 23.78 4.67 1.74
C MET A 91 23.15 5.60 0.70
N ILE A 92 22.42 5.02 -0.25
CA ILE A 92 21.57 5.73 -1.21
C ILE A 92 20.14 5.23 -1.03
N ALA A 93 19.18 6.15 -1.00
CA ALA A 93 17.76 5.85 -0.92
C ALA A 93 17.07 6.24 -2.24
N GLU A 94 16.27 5.33 -2.77
CA GLU A 94 15.33 5.57 -3.86
C GLU A 94 13.93 5.64 -3.27
N TYR A 95 13.20 6.71 -3.58
CA TYR A 95 11.83 6.91 -3.13
C TYR A 95 10.87 6.83 -4.31
N PHE A 96 9.77 6.11 -4.10
CA PHE A 96 8.72 5.90 -5.09
C PHE A 96 7.48 6.68 -4.69
N SER A 97 6.74 7.19 -5.68
CA SER A 97 5.46 7.86 -5.45
C SER A 97 4.32 6.88 -5.11
N GLY A 98 4.44 5.61 -5.52
CA GLY A 98 3.50 4.54 -5.22
C GLY A 98 4.08 3.51 -4.25
N THR A 99 3.44 2.34 -4.21
CA THR A 99 3.76 1.24 -3.30
C THR A 99 4.30 0.03 -4.09
N PRO A 100 5.53 0.10 -4.64
CA PRO A 100 6.10 -0.99 -5.45
C PRO A 100 6.47 -2.22 -4.62
N PHE A 101 6.37 -2.15 -3.29
CA PHE A 101 6.73 -3.24 -2.40
C PHE A 101 5.57 -3.60 -1.47
N TYR A 102 5.48 -4.90 -1.15
CA TYR A 102 4.58 -5.39 -0.12
C TYR A 102 5.36 -6.19 0.94
N GLN A 103 4.76 -6.31 2.11
CA GLN A 103 5.32 -7.11 3.20
C GLN A 103 4.54 -8.44 3.35
N ASP A 104 5.25 -9.55 3.48
CA ASP A 104 4.64 -10.85 3.77
C ASP A 104 4.34 -11.05 5.28
N GLU A 105 3.79 -12.21 5.65
CA GLU A 105 3.47 -12.53 7.05
C GLU A 105 4.69 -12.56 7.99
N ASN A 106 5.90 -12.78 7.45
CA ASN A 106 7.15 -12.85 8.20
C ASN A 106 7.84 -11.48 8.31
N GLY A 107 7.26 -10.44 7.71
CA GLY A 107 7.83 -9.11 7.71
C GLY A 107 8.85 -8.85 6.58
N ALA A 108 9.03 -9.78 5.64
CA ALA A 108 9.95 -9.61 4.53
C ALA A 108 9.31 -8.79 3.39
N TRP A 109 10.11 -7.91 2.79
CA TRP A 109 9.71 -7.07 1.66
C TRP A 109 9.92 -7.77 0.32
N HIS A 110 8.92 -7.69 -0.54
CA HIS A 110 8.89 -8.25 -1.88
C HIS A 110 8.37 -7.22 -2.87
N ASP A 111 8.73 -7.38 -4.14
CA ASP A 111 8.22 -6.54 -5.22
C ASP A 111 6.75 -6.88 -5.52
N VAL A 112 5.95 -5.86 -5.80
CA VAL A 112 4.53 -6.02 -6.12
C VAL A 112 4.34 -6.67 -7.49
N ASP A 113 3.44 -7.65 -7.54
CA ASP A 113 2.91 -8.22 -8.77
C ASP A 113 1.38 -8.07 -8.78
N THR A 114 0.88 -7.36 -9.79
CA THR A 114 -0.56 -7.06 -9.98
C THR A 114 -1.28 -8.13 -10.79
N THR A 115 -0.59 -9.22 -11.15
CA THR A 115 -1.17 -10.29 -11.96
C THR A 115 -2.38 -10.92 -11.27
N ILE A 116 -3.48 -10.98 -12.01
CA ILE A 116 -4.73 -11.58 -11.59
C ILE A 116 -4.58 -13.10 -11.52
N THR A 117 -5.06 -13.66 -10.41
CA THR A 117 -5.14 -15.10 -10.17
C THR A 117 -6.57 -15.51 -9.84
N ASP A 118 -7.01 -16.68 -10.32
CA ASP A 118 -8.31 -17.27 -9.95
C ASP A 118 -8.25 -17.82 -8.51
N LEU A 119 -9.01 -17.19 -7.61
CA LEU A 119 -9.01 -17.49 -6.19
C LEU A 119 -9.61 -18.86 -5.87
N ASP A 120 -10.42 -19.43 -6.77
CA ASP A 120 -11.00 -20.75 -6.57
C ASP A 120 -9.98 -21.88 -6.73
N SER A 121 -8.93 -21.64 -7.51
CA SER A 121 -7.85 -22.60 -7.79
C SER A 121 -6.63 -22.46 -6.86
N LEU A 122 -6.63 -21.44 -5.97
CA LEU A 122 -5.46 -21.10 -5.17
C LEU A 122 -5.19 -22.06 -4.00
N ASP A 123 -3.98 -22.63 -4.01
CA ASP A 123 -3.38 -23.31 -2.87
C ASP A 123 -2.70 -22.30 -1.93
N LEU A 124 -3.38 -21.96 -0.83
CA LEU A 124 -2.86 -21.02 0.17
C LEU A 124 -1.63 -21.55 0.91
N THR A 125 -1.33 -22.85 0.89
CA THR A 125 -0.17 -23.38 1.62
C THR A 125 1.15 -23.01 0.96
N LYS A 126 1.14 -22.75 -0.35
CA LYS A 126 2.32 -22.43 -1.17
C LYS A 126 2.30 -21.00 -1.71
N LEU A 127 1.24 -20.25 -1.44
CA LEU A 127 1.03 -18.94 -2.00
C LEU A 127 1.95 -17.91 -1.34
N GLN A 128 2.81 -17.29 -2.14
CA GLN A 128 3.45 -16.04 -1.75
C GLN A 128 2.40 -14.92 -1.84
N ALA A 129 2.15 -14.26 -0.72
CA ALA A 129 1.16 -13.20 -0.63
C ALA A 129 1.60 -12.14 0.36
N SER A 130 1.06 -10.93 0.21
CA SER A 130 1.16 -9.93 1.26
C SER A 130 0.38 -10.35 2.49
N LYS A 131 0.76 -9.79 3.64
CA LYS A 131 0.01 -9.96 4.89
C LYS A 131 -1.46 -9.59 4.73
N ASP A 132 -1.74 -8.46 4.07
CA ASP A 132 -3.11 -7.96 3.86
C ASP A 132 -3.91 -8.86 2.91
N ALA A 133 -3.33 -9.25 1.77
CA ALA A 133 -3.98 -10.14 0.81
C ALA A 133 -4.26 -11.52 1.45
N ARG A 134 -3.31 -12.06 2.20
CA ARG A 134 -3.47 -13.35 2.87
C ARG A 134 -4.56 -13.32 3.93
N GLY A 135 -4.64 -12.24 4.72
CA GLY A 135 -5.75 -12.01 5.65
C GLY A 135 -7.12 -12.00 4.94
N SER A 136 -7.20 -11.35 3.78
CA SER A 136 -8.41 -11.33 2.94
C SER A 136 -8.81 -12.72 2.44
N LEU A 137 -7.85 -13.46 1.87
CA LEU A 137 -8.07 -14.81 1.32
C LEU A 137 -8.50 -15.81 2.40
N ASN A 138 -7.90 -15.73 3.59
CA ASN A 138 -8.29 -16.57 4.73
C ASN A 138 -9.74 -16.29 5.17
N ARG A 139 -10.15 -15.02 5.23
CA ARG A 139 -11.54 -14.63 5.50
C ARG A 139 -12.50 -15.16 4.42
N GLN A 140 -12.13 -15.05 3.15
CA GLN A 140 -12.96 -15.53 2.04
C GLN A 140 -13.13 -17.05 2.06
N LYS A 141 -12.08 -17.83 2.39
CA LYS A 141 -12.18 -19.30 2.49
C LYS A 141 -13.06 -19.78 3.64
N THR A 142 -13.08 -19.06 4.75
CA THR A 142 -13.88 -19.41 5.94
C THR A 142 -15.31 -18.87 5.89
N SER A 143 -15.60 -17.90 5.00
CA SER A 143 -16.92 -17.31 4.86
C SER A 143 -17.93 -18.28 4.24
N ARG A 144 -19.13 -18.33 4.82
CA ARG A 144 -20.29 -19.04 4.24
C ARG A 144 -20.77 -18.40 2.94
N ALA A 145 -20.51 -17.10 2.76
CA ALA A 145 -20.79 -16.34 1.55
C ALA A 145 -19.50 -16.21 0.72
N LYS A 146 -18.88 -17.35 0.38
CA LYS A 146 -17.68 -17.36 -0.47
C LYS A 146 -18.04 -16.79 -1.84
N VAL A 147 -17.43 -15.69 -2.21
CA VAL A 147 -17.52 -15.13 -3.55
C VAL A 147 -16.49 -15.83 -4.42
N SER A 148 -16.94 -16.46 -5.50
CA SER A 148 -16.05 -16.96 -6.54
C SER A 148 -15.50 -15.78 -7.33
N GLY A 149 -14.18 -15.72 -7.53
CA GLY A 149 -13.57 -14.51 -8.05
C GLY A 149 -12.08 -14.60 -8.31
N PHE A 150 -11.55 -13.46 -8.70
CA PHE A 150 -10.17 -13.17 -9.01
C PHE A 150 -9.57 -12.26 -7.93
N GLY A 151 -8.25 -12.25 -7.82
CA GLY A 151 -7.52 -11.31 -6.99
C GLY A 151 -6.03 -11.30 -7.31
N ALA A 152 -5.28 -10.44 -6.64
CA ALA A 152 -3.83 -10.33 -6.79
C ALA A 152 -3.18 -10.52 -5.41
N PRO A 153 -2.58 -11.70 -5.12
CA PRO A 153 -2.05 -11.98 -3.78
C PRO A 153 -0.80 -11.17 -3.41
N GLN A 154 -0.08 -10.63 -4.41
CA GLN A 154 1.23 -9.99 -4.26
C GLN A 154 1.14 -8.46 -4.33
N VAL A 155 0.06 -7.89 -3.82
CA VAL A 155 -0.15 -6.43 -3.68
C VAL A 155 -0.32 -6.06 -2.20
N PRO A 156 -0.07 -4.82 -1.75
CA PRO A 156 -0.09 -4.43 -0.33
C PRO A 156 -1.51 -4.22 0.24
N PHE A 157 -2.49 -4.95 -0.30
CA PHE A 157 -3.89 -4.94 0.10
C PHE A 157 -4.56 -6.25 -0.34
N GLY A 158 -5.70 -6.59 0.26
CA GLY A 158 -6.59 -7.65 -0.23
C GLY A 158 -7.52 -7.12 -1.30
N VAL A 159 -7.74 -7.91 -2.36
CA VAL A 159 -8.68 -7.58 -3.41
C VAL A 159 -9.44 -8.82 -3.85
N VAL A 160 -10.75 -8.68 -3.97
CA VAL A 160 -11.64 -9.73 -4.48
C VAL A 160 -12.50 -9.12 -5.57
N ILE A 161 -12.29 -9.59 -6.80
CA ILE A 161 -13.02 -9.22 -8.00
C ILE A 161 -13.93 -10.42 -8.36
N PRO A 162 -15.26 -10.33 -8.20
CA PRO A 162 -16.13 -11.48 -8.38
C PRO A 162 -16.18 -11.95 -9.84
N LYS A 163 -16.42 -13.24 -10.09
CA LYS A 163 -16.69 -13.71 -11.47
C LYS A 163 -17.97 -13.09 -12.02
N ASP A 164 -19.00 -12.91 -11.19
CA ASP A 164 -20.23 -12.19 -11.55
C ASP A 164 -20.18 -10.75 -11.02
N TYR A 165 -20.22 -9.77 -11.92
CA TYR A 165 -20.12 -8.34 -11.56
C TYR A 165 -21.21 -7.90 -10.59
N SER A 166 -22.41 -8.49 -10.65
CA SER A 166 -23.54 -8.07 -9.80
C SER A 166 -23.30 -8.30 -8.30
N GLN A 167 -22.31 -9.13 -7.94
CA GLN A 167 -21.93 -9.40 -6.55
C GLN A 167 -21.14 -8.27 -5.89
N GLY A 168 -20.59 -7.36 -6.71
CA GLY A 168 -19.72 -6.29 -6.26
C GLY A 168 -18.31 -6.74 -5.89
N TYR A 169 -17.36 -5.82 -5.99
CA TYR A 169 -15.94 -6.07 -5.69
C TYR A 169 -15.53 -5.47 -4.35
N GLN A 170 -14.39 -5.93 -3.84
CA GLN A 170 -13.94 -5.63 -2.49
C GLN A 170 -12.44 -5.36 -2.44
N ILE A 171 -12.06 -4.37 -1.64
CA ILE A 171 -10.68 -3.98 -1.34
C ILE A 171 -10.53 -3.94 0.17
N GLU A 172 -9.42 -4.46 0.69
CA GLU A 172 -9.13 -4.52 2.12
C GLU A 172 -7.70 -4.10 2.41
N LYS A 173 -7.50 -3.26 3.42
CA LYS A 173 -6.16 -2.96 3.94
C LYS A 173 -6.22 -2.99 5.46
N SER A 174 -5.41 -3.84 6.06
CA SER A 174 -5.39 -4.09 7.50
C SER A 174 -6.79 -4.46 8.04
N ALA A 175 -7.39 -3.63 8.90
CA ALA A 175 -8.72 -3.85 9.46
C ALA A 175 -9.85 -3.20 8.64
N SER A 176 -9.53 -2.36 7.66
CA SER A 176 -10.50 -1.62 6.85
C SER A 176 -10.88 -2.41 5.61
N GLN A 177 -12.17 -2.37 5.27
CA GLN A 177 -12.75 -3.01 4.10
C GLN A 177 -13.64 -2.01 3.37
N LEU A 178 -13.53 -1.99 2.05
CA LEU A 178 -14.43 -1.28 1.15
C LEU A 178 -15.07 -2.32 0.22
N LYS A 179 -16.40 -2.33 0.14
CA LYS A 179 -17.16 -3.15 -0.80
C LYS A 179 -18.01 -2.24 -1.67
N LEU A 180 -17.91 -2.40 -2.99
CA LEU A 180 -18.69 -1.65 -3.97
C LEU A 180 -19.66 -2.61 -4.64
N ILE A 181 -20.95 -2.32 -4.53
CA ILE A 181 -22.03 -3.12 -5.11
C ILE A 181 -22.67 -2.29 -6.22
N PRO A 182 -22.63 -2.75 -7.47
CA PRO A 182 -23.16 -1.96 -8.58
C PRO A 182 -24.70 -1.91 -8.53
N MET A 183 -25.26 -0.74 -8.83
CA MET A 183 -26.70 -0.55 -8.87
C MET A 183 -27.24 -0.72 -10.29
N GLY A 184 -28.27 -1.55 -10.44
CA GLY A 184 -28.92 -1.77 -11.73
C GLY A 184 -28.05 -2.49 -12.77
N ALA A 185 -26.93 -3.09 -12.36
CA ALA A 185 -26.08 -3.88 -13.23
C ALA A 185 -26.72 -5.24 -13.54
N SER A 186 -26.51 -5.71 -14.76
CA SER A 186 -26.80 -7.08 -15.18
C SER A 186 -25.85 -8.06 -14.51
N SER A 187 -26.30 -9.29 -14.32
CA SER A 187 -25.43 -10.42 -13.96
C SER A 187 -24.64 -10.84 -15.19
N VAL A 188 -23.34 -10.55 -15.19
CA VAL A 188 -22.43 -10.82 -16.31
C VAL A 188 -21.13 -11.40 -15.78
N ILE A 189 -20.63 -12.42 -16.47
CA ILE A 189 -19.41 -13.11 -16.08
C ILE A 189 -18.19 -12.38 -16.67
N GLY A 190 -17.28 -12.00 -15.79
CA GLY A 190 -16.02 -11.35 -16.13
C GLY A 190 -15.01 -12.31 -16.75
N THR A 191 -14.20 -11.77 -17.66
CA THR A 191 -13.06 -12.46 -18.26
C THR A 191 -11.77 -11.75 -17.93
N VAL A 192 -10.66 -12.48 -17.77
CA VAL A 192 -9.36 -11.88 -17.51
C VAL A 192 -9.00 -10.94 -18.67
N TYR A 193 -8.64 -9.70 -18.33
CA TYR A 193 -8.27 -8.65 -19.25
C TYR A 193 -6.82 -8.24 -19.00
N LYS A 194 -5.96 -8.46 -20.00
CA LYS A 194 -4.50 -8.35 -19.86
C LYS A 194 -4.01 -9.27 -18.72
N SER A 195 -2.97 -8.86 -17.98
CA SER A 195 -2.47 -9.60 -16.83
C SER A 195 -3.11 -9.17 -15.51
N ASN A 196 -3.57 -7.92 -15.39
CA ASN A 196 -3.91 -7.31 -14.10
C ASN A 196 -5.38 -6.90 -13.97
N GLY A 197 -6.27 -7.30 -14.87
CA GLY A 197 -7.66 -6.88 -14.81
C GLY A 197 -8.69 -7.94 -15.18
N VAL A 198 -9.95 -7.58 -15.00
CA VAL A 198 -11.13 -8.36 -15.39
C VAL A 198 -12.08 -7.45 -16.15
N LYS A 199 -12.49 -7.86 -17.35
CA LYS A 199 -13.47 -7.16 -18.18
C LYS A 199 -14.84 -7.81 -18.04
N TYR A 200 -15.85 -6.96 -17.88
CA TYR A 200 -17.26 -7.30 -17.87
C TYR A 200 -17.94 -6.57 -19.03
N GLU A 201 -18.62 -7.32 -19.89
CA GLU A 201 -19.29 -6.75 -21.06
C GLU A 201 -20.78 -6.55 -20.81
N ASN A 202 -21.33 -5.42 -21.26
CA ASN A 202 -22.75 -5.10 -21.11
C ASN A 202 -23.25 -5.19 -19.66
N VAL A 203 -22.44 -4.68 -18.71
CA VAL A 203 -22.84 -4.54 -17.31
C VAL A 203 -24.12 -3.71 -17.20
N TRP A 204 -24.14 -2.60 -17.94
CA TRP A 204 -25.37 -1.90 -18.29
C TRP A 204 -25.51 -1.91 -19.82
N ASP A 205 -26.67 -1.51 -20.32
CA ASP A 205 -26.91 -1.37 -21.75
C ASP A 205 -25.79 -0.55 -22.41
N ASP A 206 -25.17 -1.14 -23.43
CA ASP A 206 -24.06 -0.55 -24.19
C ASP A 206 -22.86 -0.09 -23.31
N THR A 207 -22.69 -0.64 -22.11
CA THR A 207 -21.64 -0.22 -21.16
C THR A 207 -20.84 -1.41 -20.64
N ASP A 208 -19.52 -1.37 -20.87
CA ASP A 208 -18.58 -2.34 -20.32
C ASP A 208 -17.91 -1.79 -19.05
N VAL A 209 -17.41 -2.66 -18.19
CA VAL A 209 -16.59 -2.30 -17.03
C VAL A 209 -15.28 -3.08 -17.05
N ILE A 210 -14.17 -2.43 -16.74
CA ILE A 210 -12.88 -3.08 -16.53
C ILE A 210 -12.39 -2.73 -15.12
N LEU A 211 -12.14 -3.77 -14.32
CA LEU A 211 -11.50 -3.64 -13.01
C LEU A 211 -10.03 -4.04 -13.14
N SER A 212 -9.11 -3.09 -12.94
CA SER A 212 -7.66 -3.30 -13.05
C SER A 212 -6.96 -3.09 -11.72
N VAL A 213 -6.20 -4.08 -11.28
CA VAL A 213 -5.36 -4.00 -10.07
C VAL A 213 -4.13 -3.15 -10.35
N LEU A 214 -3.90 -2.18 -9.48
CA LEU A 214 -2.72 -1.32 -9.43
C LEU A 214 -1.90 -1.66 -8.18
N ASN A 215 -0.71 -1.07 -8.07
CA ASN A 215 0.18 -1.32 -6.93
C ASN A 215 -0.41 -0.80 -5.61
N ASP A 216 -1.29 0.19 -5.67
CA ASP A 216 -1.85 0.94 -4.54
C ASP A 216 -3.38 0.89 -4.47
N GLY A 217 -4.05 0.15 -5.37
CA GLY A 217 -5.50 0.03 -5.35
C GLY A 217 -6.10 -0.70 -6.55
N LEU A 218 -7.40 -0.51 -6.74
CA LEU A 218 -8.15 -1.04 -7.87
C LEU A 218 -8.74 0.11 -8.68
N LYS A 219 -8.49 0.13 -9.99
CA LYS A 219 -9.06 1.08 -10.93
C LYS A 219 -10.30 0.50 -11.59
N GLU A 220 -11.37 1.28 -11.66
CA GLU A 220 -12.55 0.96 -12.46
C GLU A 220 -12.58 1.87 -13.70
N ASP A 221 -12.68 1.27 -14.88
CA ASP A 221 -12.96 1.96 -16.14
C ASP A 221 -14.37 1.58 -16.61
N ILE A 222 -15.26 2.57 -16.73
CA ILE A 222 -16.62 2.41 -17.27
C ILE A 222 -16.62 2.91 -18.72
N ILE A 223 -16.95 2.03 -19.65
CA ILE A 223 -16.80 2.29 -21.09
C ILE A 223 -18.18 2.27 -21.74
N LEU A 224 -18.69 3.46 -22.09
CA LEU A 224 -19.90 3.59 -22.89
C LEU A 224 -19.58 3.35 -24.38
N LYS A 225 -20.14 2.27 -24.94
CA LYS A 225 -19.94 1.88 -26.35
C LYS A 225 -20.77 2.70 -27.31
N LYS A 226 -21.97 3.10 -26.89
CA LYS A 226 -22.88 3.91 -27.71
C LYS A 226 -23.61 4.93 -26.86
N LEU A 227 -23.55 6.19 -27.29
CA LEU A 227 -24.40 7.24 -26.76
C LEU A 227 -25.75 7.19 -27.47
N LYS A 228 -26.82 6.86 -26.76
CA LYS A 228 -28.18 7.14 -27.23
C LYS A 228 -28.55 8.55 -26.76
N LEU A 229 -28.52 9.52 -27.69
CA LEU A 229 -29.13 10.83 -27.47
C LEU A 229 -30.62 10.70 -27.77
N THR A 230 -31.44 10.69 -26.73
CA THR A 230 -32.89 10.86 -26.89
C THR A 230 -33.18 12.35 -26.85
N PHE A 231 -33.48 12.95 -28.00
CA PHE A 231 -34.01 14.31 -28.11
C PHE A 231 -35.54 14.25 -28.15
#